data_AF-A0A426XAV3-F1
#
_entry.id   AF-A0A426XAV3-F1
#
_cell.length_a   1.000
_cell.length_b   1.000
_cell.length_c   1.000
_cell.angle_alpha   90.00
_cell.angle_beta   90.00
_cell.angle_gamma   90.00
#
_symmetry.space_group_name_H-M   'P 1'
#
loop_
_entity.id
_entity.type
_entity.pdbx_description
1 polymer ?
#
loop_
_entity_poly.entity_id
_entity_poly.type
_entity_poly.pdbx_seq_one_letter_code
_entity_poly.pdbx_strand_id
1 'polypeptide(L)'
;MNCVPNQDHNRDYIVQFPDSAPILQDSQSSNEGPIRRFSMVEKNHRFSFRETSSSMPLPHLWYSTEEVINALKLFLDAGDNLTRSATYRYDLVDLTRQVLSKLGNQVYLDVMTAYQEKDAKALNFHSQKFLDLIKDIDELLASDNNFLLGTWLESAKSLAVNDRERRQYQWNARTQVTMWYDNTKTNQSRLHDYANKFWSGLLRSYYLPRASTYFSYLSPSLQQNPDFALEKWRMDWISYSNNWQAGMEVYPTEAAGDSIAISKALLKKYFS
;
A
#
# COMPACT_ATOMS: atom_id res chain seq x y z
N MET A 1 -15.77 -0.17 -19.82
CA MET A 1 -14.95 0.78 -19.03
C MET A 1 -13.57 0.78 -19.64
N ASN A 2 -13.19 1.86 -20.31
CA ASN A 2 -11.87 2.00 -20.93
C ASN A 2 -10.89 2.44 -19.85
N CYS A 3 -9.98 1.55 -19.46
CA CYS A 3 -8.84 1.86 -18.60
C CYS A 3 -7.79 2.61 -19.41
N VAL A 4 -7.50 3.85 -19.06
CA VAL A 4 -6.39 4.62 -19.63
C VAL A 4 -5.10 4.23 -18.89
N PRO A 5 -3.97 3.96 -19.58
CA PRO A 5 -2.78 3.44 -18.94
C PRO A 5 -1.93 4.53 -18.25
N ASN A 6 -1.77 4.41 -16.93
CA ASN A 6 -0.52 4.53 -16.18
C ASN A 6 0.34 5.82 -16.23
N GLN A 7 -0.22 7.03 -16.28
CA GLN A 7 0.60 8.24 -16.01
C GLN A 7 0.06 9.26 -14.98
N ASP A 8 -1.24 9.28 -14.67
CA ASP A 8 -1.84 10.34 -13.81
C ASP A 8 -2.44 9.87 -12.48
N HIS A 9 -2.17 8.63 -12.04
CA HIS A 9 -2.73 8.14 -10.78
C HIS A 9 -1.78 8.41 -9.62
N ASN A 10 -2.32 9.00 -8.55
CA ASN A 10 -1.61 9.13 -7.29
C ASN A 10 -1.26 7.73 -6.75
N ARG A 11 0.01 7.53 -6.43
CA ARG A 11 0.49 6.27 -5.82
C ARG A 11 0.39 6.36 -4.31
N ASP A 12 -0.05 5.28 -3.67
CA ASP A 12 -0.08 5.14 -2.20
C ASP A 12 0.69 3.88 -1.79
N TYR A 13 1.85 4.05 -1.15
CA TYR A 13 2.73 2.93 -0.80
C TYR A 13 2.09 1.92 0.15
N ILE A 14 1.10 2.33 0.95
CA ILE A 14 0.35 1.41 1.83
C ILE A 14 -0.28 0.27 1.03
N VAL A 15 -0.84 0.58 -0.14
CA VAL A 15 -1.58 -0.39 -0.98
C VAL A 15 -0.87 -0.74 -2.28
N GLN A 16 0.25 -0.07 -2.60
CA GLN A 16 1.11 -0.31 -3.76
C GLN A 16 2.58 -0.39 -3.33
N PHE A 17 2.82 -1.22 -2.32
CA PHE A 17 4.10 -1.37 -1.66
C PHE A 17 5.17 -1.86 -2.66
N PRO A 18 6.37 -1.24 -2.73
CA PRO A 18 7.38 -1.63 -3.71
C PRO A 18 7.86 -3.08 -3.55
N ASP A 19 8.00 -3.80 -4.67
CA ASP A 19 8.56 -5.15 -4.75
C ASP A 19 9.99 -5.12 -5.30
N SER A 20 10.87 -4.44 -4.57
CA SER A 20 12.28 -4.26 -4.93
C SER A 20 13.17 -4.21 -3.70
N ALA A 21 14.45 -4.54 -3.88
CA ALA A 21 15.46 -4.22 -2.88
C ALA A 21 15.51 -2.69 -2.67
N PRO A 22 15.82 -2.22 -1.45
CA PRO A 22 16.06 -0.80 -1.21
C PRO A 22 17.28 -0.34 -2.03
N ILE A 23 17.19 0.84 -2.64
CA ILE A 23 18.31 1.42 -3.39
C ILE A 23 19.29 2.03 -2.40
N LEU A 24 20.50 1.48 -2.32
CA LEU A 24 21.64 2.11 -1.66
C LEU A 24 22.35 3.00 -2.70
N GLN A 25 22.50 4.29 -2.42
CA GLN A 25 23.44 5.10 -3.20
C GLN A 25 24.85 4.74 -2.74
N ASP A 26 25.59 4.00 -3.57
CA ASP A 26 27.03 3.87 -3.38
C ASP A 26 27.65 5.25 -3.57
N SER A 27 28.24 5.79 -2.51
CA SER A 27 29.17 6.91 -2.58
C SER A 27 30.48 6.45 -3.22
N GLN A 28 30.46 6.02 -4.49
CA GLN A 28 31.60 5.88 -5.40
C GLN A 28 31.18 5.22 -6.73
N SER A 29 30.84 6.02 -7.76
CA SER A 29 31.21 5.74 -9.16
C SER A 29 30.84 6.90 -10.08
N SER A 30 31.44 8.07 -9.86
CA SER A 30 31.70 9.00 -10.96
C SER A 30 32.87 8.45 -11.77
N ASN A 31 32.62 7.62 -12.77
CA ASN A 31 33.58 7.34 -13.84
C ASN A 31 32.82 7.05 -15.14
N GLU A 32 32.51 8.12 -15.87
CA GLU A 32 32.22 8.04 -17.29
C GLU A 32 33.50 7.60 -18.03
N GLY A 33 33.42 6.49 -18.76
CA GLY A 33 34.51 5.95 -19.60
C GLY A 33 33.93 5.12 -20.76
N PRO A 34 34.61 5.05 -21.92
CA PRO A 34 33.95 5.28 -23.20
C PRO A 34 33.28 4.07 -23.84
N ILE A 35 32.22 4.39 -24.58
CA ILE A 35 31.37 3.56 -25.43
C ILE A 35 32.20 2.63 -26.33
N ARG A 36 32.09 1.32 -26.10
CA ARG A 36 32.47 0.30 -27.10
C ARG A 36 31.25 -0.07 -27.94
N ARG A 37 31.26 0.39 -29.19
CA ARG A 37 30.36 -0.09 -30.27
C ARG A 37 30.55 -1.59 -30.46
N PHE A 38 29.45 -2.35 -30.34
CA PHE A 38 29.29 -3.59 -31.10
C PHE A 38 28.03 -3.50 -31.96
N SER A 39 28.22 -3.90 -33.22
CA SER A 39 27.31 -3.79 -34.35
C SER A 39 26.34 -4.98 -34.42
N MET A 40 25.07 -4.63 -34.66
CA MET A 40 23.95 -5.33 -35.34
C MET A 40 23.84 -6.86 -35.37
N VAL A 41 22.66 -7.34 -34.99
CA VAL A 41 21.70 -8.27 -35.66
C VAL A 41 20.65 -8.62 -34.57
N GLU A 42 19.32 -8.61 -34.67
CA GLU A 42 18.31 -8.41 -35.73
C GLU A 42 17.01 -7.92 -35.05
N LYS A 43 16.07 -7.39 -35.84
CA LYS A 43 14.84 -6.71 -35.42
C LYS A 43 13.82 -7.65 -34.77
N ASN A 44 13.32 -7.27 -33.60
CA ASN A 44 11.90 -7.44 -33.24
C ASN A 44 11.45 -6.26 -32.35
N HIS A 45 10.63 -5.39 -32.91
CA HIS A 45 10.03 -4.26 -32.20
C HIS A 45 8.92 -4.75 -31.27
N ARG A 46 9.15 -4.70 -29.96
CA ARG A 46 8.29 -3.95 -29.03
C ARG A 46 8.88 -3.95 -27.61
N PHE A 47 9.14 -2.73 -27.16
CA PHE A 47 9.48 -2.29 -25.80
C PHE A 47 10.96 -2.31 -25.41
N SER A 48 11.53 -1.11 -25.53
CA SER A 48 12.81 -0.68 -24.99
C SER A 48 12.84 -0.91 -23.47
N PHE A 49 13.94 -1.47 -22.98
CA PHE A 49 14.34 -1.36 -21.59
C PHE A 49 14.37 0.14 -21.27
N ARG A 50 13.42 0.61 -20.45
CA ARG A 50 13.61 1.88 -19.75
C ARG A 50 14.84 1.67 -18.87
N GLU A 51 15.87 2.48 -19.11
CA GLU A 51 16.93 2.69 -18.14
C GLU A 51 16.28 2.89 -16.78
N THR A 52 16.56 1.98 -15.85
CA THR A 52 16.15 2.12 -14.46
C THR A 52 16.88 3.34 -13.92
N SER A 53 16.14 4.44 -13.77
CA SER A 53 16.60 5.58 -12.98
C SER A 53 17.15 5.07 -11.66
N SER A 54 18.35 5.52 -11.30
CA SER A 54 19.03 5.23 -10.03
C SER A 54 18.36 5.89 -8.81
N SER A 55 17.24 6.59 -9.02
CA SER A 55 16.47 7.26 -7.97
C SER A 55 15.29 6.40 -7.49
N MET A 56 15.05 6.41 -6.17
CA MET A 56 13.82 5.85 -5.59
C MET A 56 12.58 6.41 -6.31
N PRO A 57 11.63 5.57 -6.74
CA PRO A 57 10.46 6.02 -7.48
C PRO A 57 9.54 6.80 -6.56
N LEU A 58 9.61 8.13 -6.61
CA LEU A 58 8.75 9.03 -5.84
C LEU A 58 7.27 8.79 -6.21
N PRO A 59 6.35 8.88 -5.24
CA PRO A 59 4.93 8.78 -5.54
C PRO A 59 4.53 10.00 -6.36
N HIS A 60 3.85 9.79 -7.49
CA HIS A 60 3.27 10.89 -8.24
C HIS A 60 2.15 11.53 -7.40
N LEU A 61 2.21 12.85 -7.25
CA LEU A 61 1.18 13.68 -6.63
C LEU A 61 0.93 14.88 -7.55
N TRP A 62 -0.30 15.03 -7.99
CA TRP A 62 -0.71 16.17 -8.84
C TRP A 62 -1.30 17.35 -8.05
N TYR A 63 -1.28 17.29 -6.71
CA TYR A 63 -1.75 18.34 -5.80
C TYR A 63 -0.88 18.45 -4.54
N SER A 64 -1.03 19.53 -3.77
CA SER A 64 -0.32 19.73 -2.50
C SER A 64 -0.91 18.94 -1.34
N THR A 65 -0.09 18.22 -0.59
CA THR A 65 -0.52 17.51 0.63
C THR A 65 -0.97 18.47 1.73
N GLU A 66 -0.36 19.66 1.81
CA GLU A 66 -0.73 20.70 2.78
C GLU A 66 -2.14 21.23 2.53
N GLU A 67 -2.53 21.42 1.27
CA GLU A 67 -3.88 21.86 0.92
C GLU A 67 -4.95 20.84 1.35
N VAL A 68 -4.68 19.54 1.17
CA VAL A 68 -5.62 18.49 1.60
C VAL A 68 -5.69 18.38 3.13
N ILE A 69 -4.58 18.60 3.84
CA ILE A 69 -4.57 18.68 5.31
C ILE A 69 -5.42 19.87 5.77
N ASN A 70 -5.26 21.03 5.14
CA ASN A 70 -6.05 22.23 5.47
C ASN A 70 -7.54 22.03 5.13
N ALA A 71 -7.85 21.35 4.02
CA ALA A 71 -9.21 20.97 3.69
C ALA A 71 -9.83 20.08 4.78
N LEU A 72 -9.11 19.08 5.29
CA LEU A 72 -9.59 18.23 6.38
C LEU A 72 -9.86 19.02 7.67
N LYS A 73 -8.98 19.96 8.04
CA LYS A 73 -9.18 20.84 9.20
C LYS A 73 -10.48 21.63 9.07
N LEU A 74 -10.67 22.32 7.93
CA LEU A 74 -11.87 23.09 7.65
C LEU A 74 -13.13 22.21 7.59
N PHE A 75 -13.02 21.00 7.03
CA PHE A 75 -14.14 20.06 6.93
C PHE A 75 -14.63 19.61 8.32
N LEU A 76 -13.70 19.32 9.23
CA LEU A 76 -14.00 18.99 10.62
C LEU A 76 -14.58 20.19 11.40
N ASP A 77 -14.03 21.40 11.22
CA ASP A 77 -14.47 22.61 11.91
C ASP A 77 -15.89 23.03 11.49
N ALA A 78 -16.24 22.85 10.21
CA ALA A 78 -17.58 23.16 9.69
C ALA A 78 -18.63 22.06 9.98
N GLY A 79 -18.19 20.91 10.48
CA GLY A 79 -18.95 19.67 10.50
C GLY A 79 -19.96 19.48 11.63
N ASP A 80 -19.96 20.35 12.65
CA ASP A 80 -20.73 20.13 13.89
C ASP A 80 -22.24 19.95 13.64
N ASN A 81 -22.80 20.72 12.70
CA ASN A 81 -24.22 20.62 12.33
C ASN A 81 -24.52 19.48 11.33
N LEU A 82 -23.49 18.82 10.79
CA LEU A 82 -23.57 17.77 9.77
C LEU A 82 -23.30 16.37 10.34
N THR A 83 -23.04 16.25 11.64
CA THR A 83 -22.68 14.99 12.32
C THR A 83 -23.66 13.84 12.09
N ARG A 84 -24.96 14.13 11.91
CA ARG A 84 -25.99 13.13 11.62
C ARG A 84 -26.12 12.76 10.13
N SER A 85 -25.48 13.52 9.24
CA SER A 85 -25.51 13.24 7.80
C SER A 85 -24.62 12.05 7.47
N ALA A 86 -25.18 11.03 6.83
CA ALA A 86 -24.42 9.86 6.37
C ALA A 86 -23.40 10.23 5.30
N THR A 87 -23.73 11.14 4.37
CA THR A 87 -22.80 11.57 3.32
C THR A 87 -21.64 12.36 3.89
N TYR A 88 -21.89 13.22 4.88
CA TYR A 88 -20.82 13.95 5.57
C TYR A 88 -19.84 12.99 6.26
N ARG A 89 -20.34 11.94 6.94
CA ARG A 89 -19.48 10.95 7.59
C ARG A 89 -18.66 10.15 6.58
N TYR A 90 -19.25 9.78 5.45
CA TYR A 90 -18.55 9.13 4.35
C TYR A 90 -17.41 10.01 3.80
N ASP A 91 -17.73 11.26 3.45
CA ASP A 91 -16.75 12.21 2.92
C ASP A 91 -15.63 12.50 3.92
N LEU A 92 -15.96 12.58 5.21
CA LEU A 92 -14.97 12.78 6.28
C LEU A 92 -14.02 11.58 6.38
N VAL A 93 -14.54 10.35 6.33
CA VAL A 93 -13.71 9.13 6.35
C VAL A 93 -12.80 9.09 5.13
N ASP A 94 -13.31 9.36 3.94
CA ASP A 94 -12.49 9.32 2.71
C ASP A 94 -11.42 10.41 2.69
N LEU A 95 -11.77 11.64 3.09
CA LEU A 95 -10.82 12.75 3.16
C LEU A 95 -9.74 12.49 4.23
N THR A 96 -10.12 11.98 5.39
CA THR A 96 -9.16 11.62 6.46
C THR A 96 -8.23 10.51 5.99
N ARG A 97 -8.77 9.46 5.34
CA ARG A 97 -8.00 8.37 4.73
C ARG A 97 -7.02 8.92 3.68
N GLN A 98 -7.44 9.87 2.85
CA GLN A 98 -6.57 10.49 1.84
C GLN A 98 -5.41 11.24 2.46
N VAL A 99 -5.67 12.06 3.49
CA VAL A 99 -4.61 12.77 4.22
C VAL A 99 -3.60 11.80 4.82
N LEU A 100 -4.07 10.75 5.49
CA LEU A 100 -3.20 9.76 6.12
C LEU A 100 -2.45 8.90 5.10
N SER A 101 -3.05 8.57 3.94
CA SER A 101 -2.34 7.81 2.91
C SER A 101 -1.18 8.62 2.30
N LYS A 102 -1.37 9.94 2.10
CA LYS A 102 -0.27 10.82 1.67
C LYS A 102 0.81 10.97 2.75
N LEU A 103 0.45 11.02 4.03
CA LEU A 103 1.45 10.95 5.10
C LEU A 103 2.21 9.62 5.09
N GLY A 104 1.51 8.50 4.86
CA GLY A 104 2.12 7.19 4.68
C GLY A 104 3.18 7.18 3.58
N ASN A 105 2.94 7.92 2.49
CA ASN A 105 3.95 8.08 1.44
C ASN A 105 5.24 8.74 1.93
N GLN A 106 5.11 9.86 2.64
CA GLN A 106 6.26 10.55 3.21
C GLN A 106 7.00 9.66 4.22
N VAL A 107 6.26 8.99 5.12
CA VAL A 107 6.88 8.13 6.14
C VAL A 107 7.63 6.95 5.50
N TYR A 108 7.14 6.37 4.40
CA TYR A 108 7.90 5.36 3.66
C TYR A 108 9.22 5.92 3.12
N LEU A 109 9.21 7.13 2.55
CA LEU A 109 10.44 7.78 2.09
C LEU A 109 11.41 7.99 3.26
N ASP A 110 10.92 8.41 4.43
CA ASP A 110 11.74 8.57 5.64
C ASP A 110 12.37 7.23 6.08
N VAL A 111 11.65 6.10 5.98
CA VAL A 111 12.22 4.74 6.22
C VAL A 111 13.38 4.48 5.26
N MET A 112 13.20 4.79 3.97
CA MET A 112 14.21 4.53 2.95
C MET A 112 15.44 5.42 3.14
N THR A 113 15.25 6.69 3.49
CA THR A 113 16.33 7.62 3.85
C THR A 113 17.09 7.11 5.08
N ALA A 114 16.40 6.74 6.16
CA ALA A 114 17.04 6.21 7.36
C ALA A 114 17.84 4.92 7.08
N TYR A 115 17.34 4.06 6.19
CA TYR A 115 18.06 2.87 5.74
C TYR A 115 19.34 3.24 4.96
N GLN A 116 19.26 4.21 4.03
CA GLN A 116 20.40 4.70 3.26
C GLN A 116 21.47 5.35 4.15
N GLU A 117 21.06 6.12 5.15
CA GLU A 117 21.95 6.76 6.13
C GLU A 117 22.50 5.80 7.18
N LYS A 118 22.07 4.52 7.15
CA LYS A 118 22.40 3.49 8.14
C LYS A 118 22.00 3.87 9.57
N ASP A 119 20.96 4.70 9.72
CA ASP A 119 20.42 5.08 11.03
C ASP A 119 19.39 4.05 11.50
N ALA A 120 19.85 3.09 12.29
CA ALA A 120 19.00 2.04 12.85
C ALA A 120 17.87 2.58 13.75
N LYS A 121 18.08 3.70 14.45
CA LYS A 121 17.07 4.27 15.35
C LYS A 121 15.96 4.93 14.54
N ALA A 122 16.34 5.77 13.57
CA ALA A 122 15.39 6.40 12.66
C ALA A 122 14.64 5.34 11.83
N LEU A 123 15.34 4.32 11.33
CA LEU A 123 14.73 3.22 10.59
C LEU A 123 13.62 2.55 11.39
N ASN A 124 13.91 2.18 12.65
CA ASN A 124 12.93 1.54 13.52
C ASN A 124 11.74 2.48 13.82
N PHE A 125 12.02 3.75 14.11
CA PHE A 125 11.00 4.75 14.40
C PHE A 125 10.04 4.96 13.21
N HIS A 126 10.57 5.22 12.02
CA HIS A 126 9.74 5.46 10.82
C HIS A 126 9.02 4.18 10.37
N SER A 127 9.65 3.01 10.51
CA SER A 127 9.01 1.72 10.21
C SER A 127 7.79 1.52 11.11
N GLN A 128 7.95 1.72 12.42
CA GLN A 128 6.85 1.60 13.36
C GLN A 128 5.73 2.62 13.07
N LYS A 129 6.10 3.88 12.78
CA LYS A 129 5.14 4.92 12.39
C LYS A 129 4.33 4.54 11.15
N PHE A 130 4.96 3.94 10.14
CA PHE A 130 4.27 3.46 8.94
C PHE A 130 3.29 2.33 9.27
N LEU A 131 3.71 1.34 10.08
CA LEU A 131 2.84 0.25 10.50
C LEU A 131 1.65 0.73 11.34
N ASP A 132 1.86 1.73 12.18
CA ASP A 132 0.78 2.33 12.98
C ASP A 132 -0.17 3.16 12.12
N LEU A 133 0.31 3.86 11.09
CA LEU A 133 -0.56 4.51 10.09
C LEU A 133 -1.50 3.50 9.42
N ILE A 134 -1.03 2.31 9.05
CA ILE A 134 -1.90 1.29 8.44
C ILE A 134 -3.01 0.85 9.42
N LYS A 135 -2.67 0.63 10.69
CA LYS A 135 -3.64 0.23 11.72
C LYS A 135 -4.67 1.33 11.98
N ASP A 136 -4.21 2.57 12.10
CA ASP A 136 -5.06 3.72 12.35
C ASP A 136 -6.01 4.00 11.18
N ILE A 137 -5.54 3.85 9.94
CA ILE A 137 -6.40 3.95 8.76
C ILE A 137 -7.40 2.79 8.73
N ASP A 138 -7.00 1.56 9.08
CA ASP A 138 -7.91 0.41 9.18
C ASP A 138 -9.05 0.64 10.21
N GLU A 139 -8.72 1.26 11.35
CA GLU A 139 -9.69 1.66 12.38
C GLU A 139 -10.63 2.76 11.87
N LEU A 140 -10.10 3.80 11.22
CA LEU A 140 -10.91 4.84 10.59
C LEU A 140 -11.91 4.24 9.59
N LEU A 141 -11.43 3.35 8.71
CA LEU A 141 -12.28 2.72 7.69
C LEU A 141 -13.32 1.79 8.31
N ALA A 142 -13.05 1.21 9.49
CA ALA A 142 -14.01 0.37 10.21
C ALA A 142 -15.26 1.15 10.67
N SER A 143 -15.17 2.48 10.75
CA SER A 143 -16.23 3.35 11.26
C SER A 143 -17.34 3.69 10.26
N ASP A 144 -17.27 3.19 9.01
CA ASP A 144 -18.29 3.39 7.99
C ASP A 144 -18.50 2.15 7.10
N ASN A 145 -19.76 1.77 6.86
CA ASN A 145 -20.17 0.54 6.15
C ASN A 145 -19.63 0.46 4.72
N ASN A 146 -19.28 1.60 4.11
CA ASN A 146 -18.83 1.66 2.72
C ASN A 146 -17.35 1.28 2.54
N PHE A 147 -16.60 1.09 3.62
CA PHE A 147 -15.17 0.79 3.59
C PHE A 147 -14.80 -0.56 4.21
N LEU A 148 -15.74 -1.51 4.25
CA LEU A 148 -15.54 -2.82 4.89
C LEU A 148 -15.25 -3.94 3.88
N LEU A 149 -14.17 -4.69 4.09
CA LEU A 149 -13.87 -5.89 3.31
C LEU A 149 -14.97 -6.96 3.46
N GLY A 150 -15.58 -7.07 4.64
CA GLY A 150 -16.61 -8.09 4.90
C GLY A 150 -17.80 -7.98 3.95
N THR A 151 -18.26 -6.75 3.67
CA THR A 151 -19.38 -6.50 2.75
C THR A 151 -19.10 -7.04 1.34
N TRP A 152 -17.87 -6.84 0.84
CA TRP A 152 -17.43 -7.38 -0.44
C TRP A 152 -17.41 -8.91 -0.45
N LEU A 153 -16.85 -9.52 0.59
CA LEU A 153 -16.71 -10.98 0.67
C LEU A 153 -18.05 -11.68 0.88
N GLU A 154 -18.94 -11.15 1.71
CA GLU A 154 -20.29 -11.70 1.88
C GLU A 154 -21.12 -11.54 0.61
N SER A 155 -21.01 -10.41 -0.10
CA SER A 155 -21.69 -10.23 -1.38
C SER A 155 -21.22 -11.23 -2.44
N ALA A 156 -19.92 -11.58 -2.46
CA ALA A 156 -19.44 -12.62 -3.37
C ALA A 156 -19.99 -14.00 -2.99
N LYS A 157 -19.99 -14.32 -1.69
CA LYS A 157 -20.49 -15.61 -1.18
C LYS A 157 -22.00 -15.79 -1.38
N SER A 158 -22.79 -14.71 -1.34
CA SER A 158 -24.25 -14.79 -1.52
C SER A 158 -24.67 -15.20 -2.94
N LEU A 159 -23.76 -15.12 -3.91
CA LEU A 159 -24.02 -15.55 -5.29
C LEU A 159 -23.87 -17.07 -5.50
N ALA A 160 -23.28 -17.78 -4.53
CA ALA A 160 -23.00 -19.22 -4.66
C ALA A 160 -24.25 -20.06 -4.36
N VAL A 161 -24.45 -21.15 -5.12
CA VAL A 161 -25.56 -22.09 -4.87
C VAL A 161 -25.16 -23.30 -4.02
N ASN A 162 -23.88 -23.45 -3.71
CA ASN A 162 -23.34 -24.53 -2.88
C ASN A 162 -22.02 -24.12 -2.19
N ASP A 163 -21.56 -24.92 -1.22
CA ASP A 163 -20.36 -24.61 -0.43
C ASP A 163 -19.05 -24.63 -1.23
N ARG A 164 -19.00 -25.39 -2.33
CA ARG A 164 -17.82 -25.41 -3.21
C ARG A 164 -17.70 -24.06 -3.93
N GLU A 165 -18.80 -23.57 -4.51
CA GLU A 165 -18.86 -22.26 -5.12
C GLU A 165 -18.64 -21.14 -4.11
N ARG A 166 -19.19 -21.25 -2.89
CA ARG A 166 -18.99 -20.24 -1.84
C ARG A 166 -17.51 -20.02 -1.55
N ARG A 167 -16.74 -21.11 -1.41
CA ARG A 167 -15.27 -21.05 -1.24
C ARG A 167 -14.59 -20.45 -2.47
N GLN A 168 -14.98 -20.88 -3.68
CA GLN A 168 -14.41 -20.36 -4.92
C GLN A 168 -14.67 -18.86 -5.10
N TYR A 169 -15.88 -18.38 -4.80
CA TYR A 169 -16.26 -16.98 -4.96
C TYR A 169 -15.59 -16.09 -3.92
N GLN A 170 -15.43 -16.57 -2.68
CA GLN A 170 -14.63 -15.88 -1.68
C GLN A 170 -13.15 -15.77 -2.12
N TRP A 171 -12.57 -16.86 -2.63
CA TRP A 171 -11.21 -16.85 -3.18
C TRP A 171 -11.10 -15.87 -4.36
N ASN A 172 -12.04 -15.89 -5.30
CA ASN A 172 -12.08 -14.94 -6.44
C ASN A 172 -12.12 -13.49 -5.96
N ALA A 173 -12.99 -13.19 -4.98
CA ALA A 173 -13.19 -11.86 -4.43
C ALA A 173 -11.94 -11.34 -3.71
N ARG A 174 -11.25 -12.20 -2.94
CA ARG A 174 -9.97 -11.89 -2.30
C ARG A 174 -8.87 -11.66 -3.34
N THR A 175 -8.76 -12.55 -4.31
CA THR A 175 -7.75 -12.50 -5.37
C THR A 175 -7.88 -11.23 -6.22
N GLN A 176 -9.11 -10.84 -6.60
CA GLN A 176 -9.34 -9.66 -7.45
C GLN A 176 -8.77 -8.37 -6.84
N VAL A 177 -8.88 -8.17 -5.53
CA VAL A 177 -8.41 -6.94 -4.86
C VAL A 177 -6.97 -7.01 -4.35
N THR A 178 -6.26 -8.11 -4.62
CA THR A 178 -4.89 -8.36 -4.15
C THR A 178 -3.97 -8.82 -5.29
N MET A 179 -3.67 -10.12 -5.39
CA MET A 179 -2.70 -10.71 -6.33
C MET A 179 -3.24 -10.81 -7.77
N TRP A 180 -4.54 -10.67 -7.99
CA TRP A 180 -5.23 -10.71 -9.28
C TRP A 180 -5.22 -12.05 -10.03
N TYR A 181 -4.05 -12.60 -10.34
CA TYR A 181 -3.90 -13.83 -11.11
C TYR A 181 -2.59 -14.54 -10.75
N ASP A 182 -2.17 -15.51 -11.56
CA ASP A 182 -1.04 -16.40 -11.33
C ASP A 182 0.25 -15.67 -10.88
N ASN A 183 0.89 -16.28 -9.89
CA ASN A 183 2.21 -15.94 -9.39
C ASN A 183 3.09 -17.20 -9.34
N THR A 184 4.37 -17.02 -9.05
CA THR A 184 5.28 -18.12 -8.72
C THR A 184 5.75 -17.97 -7.27
N LYS A 185 6.58 -18.90 -6.79
CA LYS A 185 7.18 -18.79 -5.45
C LYS A 185 7.96 -17.50 -5.23
N THR A 186 8.48 -16.89 -6.29
CA THR A 186 9.39 -15.73 -6.19
C THR A 186 8.94 -14.54 -7.01
N ASN A 187 7.96 -14.70 -7.90
CA ASN A 187 7.44 -13.62 -8.73
C ASN A 187 5.96 -13.42 -8.47
N GLN A 188 5.59 -12.22 -8.02
CA GLN A 188 4.20 -11.81 -7.93
C GLN A 188 3.56 -11.66 -9.32
N SER A 189 2.23 -11.60 -9.34
CA SER A 189 1.45 -11.29 -10.54
C SER A 189 1.83 -9.92 -11.11
N ARG A 190 1.78 -9.79 -12.43
CA ARG A 190 1.95 -8.50 -13.11
C ARG A 190 0.81 -7.51 -12.83
N LEU A 191 -0.31 -8.00 -12.30
CA LEU A 191 -1.49 -7.21 -11.93
C LEU A 191 -1.69 -7.15 -10.41
N HIS A 192 -0.69 -7.55 -9.60
CA HIS A 192 -0.76 -7.38 -8.15
C HIS A 192 -1.11 -5.93 -7.80
N ASP A 193 -1.98 -5.76 -6.82
CA ASP A 193 -2.48 -4.48 -6.34
C ASP A 193 -3.16 -3.60 -7.40
N TYR A 194 -3.43 -4.10 -8.61
CA TYR A 194 -4.08 -3.32 -9.68
C TYR A 194 -5.45 -2.81 -9.24
N ALA A 195 -6.25 -3.67 -8.59
CA ALA A 195 -7.55 -3.32 -8.04
C ALA A 195 -7.52 -3.18 -6.51
N ASN A 196 -6.40 -2.69 -5.95
CA ASN A 196 -6.25 -2.41 -4.52
C ASN A 196 -7.42 -1.57 -3.97
N LYS A 197 -7.63 -1.70 -2.65
CA LYS A 197 -8.67 -0.98 -1.91
C LYS A 197 -8.16 -0.57 -0.55
N PHE A 198 -8.59 0.61 -0.11
CA PHE A 198 -8.54 1.00 1.30
C PHE A 198 -9.82 0.51 1.97
N TRP A 199 -9.81 -0.75 2.37
CA TRP A 199 -10.90 -1.35 3.14
C TRP A 199 -10.39 -1.84 4.50
N SER A 200 -11.19 -1.58 5.54
CA SER A 200 -10.99 -2.17 6.86
C SER A 200 -11.03 -3.70 6.77
N GLY A 201 -10.16 -4.34 7.53
CA GLY A 201 -9.85 -5.76 7.40
C GLY A 201 -8.74 -5.99 6.39
N LEU A 202 -8.85 -5.47 5.15
CA LEU A 202 -7.85 -5.68 4.10
C LEU A 202 -6.50 -5.01 4.44
N LEU A 203 -6.53 -3.77 4.94
CA LEU A 203 -5.32 -3.07 5.38
C LEU A 203 -4.59 -3.86 6.45
N ARG A 204 -5.29 -4.24 7.52
CA ARG A 204 -4.69 -4.93 8.65
C ARG A 204 -4.28 -6.37 8.37
N SER A 205 -5.02 -7.11 7.55
CA SER A 205 -4.77 -8.54 7.32
C SER A 205 -3.96 -8.85 6.06
N TYR A 206 -3.78 -7.91 5.13
CA TYR A 206 -3.02 -8.14 3.90
C TYR A 206 -1.84 -7.16 3.74
N TYR A 207 -2.10 -5.86 3.80
CA TYR A 207 -1.06 -4.85 3.55
C TYR A 207 -0.09 -4.66 4.73
N LEU A 208 -0.60 -4.65 5.97
CA LEU A 208 0.22 -4.51 7.17
C LEU A 208 1.28 -5.62 7.31
N PRO A 209 0.97 -6.92 7.18
CA PRO A 209 1.96 -7.99 7.25
C PRO A 209 3.03 -7.91 6.14
N ARG A 210 2.65 -7.46 4.93
CA ARG A 210 3.60 -7.27 3.82
C ARG A 210 4.62 -6.17 4.15
N ALA A 211 4.15 -5.01 4.61
CA ALA A 211 5.01 -3.91 5.02
C ALA A 211 5.89 -4.29 6.23
N SER A 212 5.30 -4.94 7.24
CA SER A 212 6.02 -5.39 8.44
C SER A 212 7.13 -6.36 8.09
N THR A 213 6.85 -7.34 7.21
CA THR A 213 7.85 -8.29 6.75
C THR A 213 8.94 -7.59 5.94
N TYR A 214 8.63 -6.60 5.10
CA TYR A 214 9.68 -5.85 4.40
C TYR A 214 10.62 -5.12 5.37
N PHE A 215 10.08 -4.38 6.33
CA PHE A 215 10.88 -3.64 7.30
C PHE A 215 11.70 -4.57 8.24
N SER A 216 11.18 -5.76 8.57
CA SER A 216 11.94 -6.74 9.34
C SER A 216 13.16 -7.28 8.57
N TYR A 217 13.14 -7.26 7.24
CA TYR A 217 14.28 -7.62 6.40
C TYR A 217 15.29 -6.47 6.24
N LEU A 218 14.88 -5.21 6.40
CA LEU A 218 15.81 -4.07 6.37
C LEU A 218 16.76 -4.06 7.57
N SER A 219 16.27 -4.39 8.77
CA SER A 219 17.06 -4.27 10.01
C SER A 219 18.32 -5.17 10.03
N PRO A 220 18.24 -6.48 9.71
CA PRO A 220 19.43 -7.33 9.64
C PRO A 220 20.38 -6.93 8.51
N SER A 221 19.84 -6.49 7.36
CA SER A 221 20.65 -6.02 6.23
C SER A 221 21.50 -4.80 6.60
N LEU A 222 20.95 -3.88 7.40
CA LEU A 222 21.68 -2.71 7.91
C LEU A 222 22.77 -3.09 8.92
N GLN A 223 22.51 -4.07 9.80
CA GLN A 223 23.42 -4.43 10.90
C GLN A 223 24.56 -5.36 10.48
N GLN A 224 24.28 -6.32 9.60
CA GLN A 224 25.21 -7.42 9.29
C GLN A 224 25.94 -7.19 7.96
N ASN A 225 25.58 -6.15 7.22
CA ASN A 225 26.01 -5.87 5.85
C ASN A 225 25.84 -7.01 4.81
N PRO A 226 24.84 -7.93 4.89
CA PRO A 226 24.43 -8.68 3.71
C PRO A 226 23.48 -7.83 2.88
N ASP A 227 23.53 -8.04 1.57
CA ASP A 227 22.51 -7.53 0.64
C ASP A 227 21.11 -7.89 1.15
N PHE A 228 20.14 -7.00 0.92
CA PHE A 228 18.74 -7.26 1.23
C PHE A 228 18.31 -8.58 0.57
N ALA A 229 17.86 -9.56 1.36
CA ALA A 229 17.50 -10.90 0.90
C ALA A 229 16.17 -10.92 0.12
N LEU A 230 16.17 -10.28 -1.05
CA LEU A 230 15.00 -9.97 -1.87
C LEU A 230 14.18 -11.21 -2.24
N GLU A 231 14.86 -12.27 -2.67
CA GLU A 231 14.19 -13.50 -3.08
C GLU A 231 13.50 -14.18 -1.89
N LYS A 232 14.14 -14.22 -0.72
CA LYS A 232 13.55 -14.79 0.48
C LYS A 232 12.34 -13.97 0.96
N TRP A 233 12.48 -12.64 0.98
CA TRP A 233 11.35 -11.76 1.29
C TRP A 233 10.18 -11.99 0.32
N ARG A 234 10.46 -12.11 -1.00
CA ARG A 234 9.45 -12.44 -2.02
C ARG A 234 8.75 -13.75 -1.75
N MET A 235 9.49 -14.81 -1.43
CA MET A 235 8.91 -16.09 -1.06
C MET A 235 7.96 -15.98 0.13
N ASP A 236 8.38 -15.27 1.19
CA ASP A 236 7.59 -15.13 2.40
C ASP A 236 6.28 -14.38 2.13
N TRP A 237 6.34 -13.20 1.50
CA TRP A 237 5.15 -12.37 1.32
C TRP A 237 4.21 -12.94 0.24
N ILE A 238 4.73 -13.58 -0.82
CA ILE A 238 3.89 -14.23 -1.84
C ILE A 238 3.19 -15.46 -1.23
N SER A 239 3.92 -16.26 -0.44
CA SER A 239 3.30 -17.38 0.28
C SER A 239 2.20 -16.89 1.24
N TYR A 240 2.45 -15.79 1.95
CA TYR A 240 1.45 -15.17 2.80
C TYR A 240 0.20 -14.74 2.00
N SER A 241 0.40 -14.05 0.87
CA SER A 241 -0.70 -13.63 -0.01
C SER A 241 -1.54 -14.81 -0.46
N ASN A 242 -0.92 -15.87 -0.96
CA ASN A 242 -1.62 -17.06 -1.45
C ASN A 242 -2.43 -17.75 -0.33
N ASN A 243 -1.86 -17.84 0.88
CA ASN A 243 -2.56 -18.37 2.04
C ASN A 243 -3.73 -17.48 2.45
N TRP A 244 -3.55 -16.15 2.45
CA TRP A 244 -4.59 -15.19 2.75
C TRP A 244 -5.75 -15.26 1.75
N GLN A 245 -5.46 -15.44 0.45
CA GLN A 245 -6.48 -15.59 -0.59
C GLN A 245 -7.27 -16.90 -0.42
N ALA A 246 -6.61 -17.98 0.00
CA ALA A 246 -7.24 -19.26 0.33
C ALA A 246 -7.95 -19.28 1.70
N GLY A 247 -7.76 -18.24 2.51
CA GLY A 247 -8.33 -18.11 3.84
C GLY A 247 -9.86 -17.97 3.84
N MET A 248 -10.46 -18.44 4.93
CA MET A 248 -11.91 -18.43 5.16
C MET A 248 -12.32 -17.53 6.33
N GLU A 249 -11.41 -16.63 6.76
CA GLU A 249 -11.69 -15.68 7.85
C GLU A 249 -12.92 -14.82 7.52
N VAL A 250 -13.66 -14.50 8.57
CA VAL A 250 -14.85 -13.63 8.52
C VAL A 250 -14.42 -12.22 8.91
N TYR A 251 -14.90 -11.23 8.16
CA TYR A 251 -14.66 -9.82 8.42
C TYR A 251 -15.98 -9.13 8.75
N PRO A 252 -15.98 -8.07 9.59
CA PRO A 252 -17.18 -7.31 9.90
C PRO A 252 -17.86 -6.77 8.63
N THR A 253 -19.20 -6.85 8.61
CA THR A 253 -20.07 -6.24 7.58
C THR A 253 -20.78 -5.00 8.07
N GLU A 254 -20.65 -4.68 9.36
CA GLU A 254 -21.22 -3.51 10.00
C GLU A 254 -20.11 -2.70 10.64
N ALA A 255 -20.26 -1.38 10.55
CA ALA A 255 -19.31 -0.40 11.01
C ALA A 255 -19.29 -0.36 12.54
N ALA A 256 -18.11 -0.06 13.08
CA ALA A 256 -17.89 0.15 14.49
C ALA A 256 -16.98 1.36 14.71
N GLY A 257 -17.34 2.19 15.68
CA GLY A 257 -16.60 3.41 16.01
C GLY A 257 -17.31 4.69 15.59
N ASP A 258 -16.83 5.81 16.12
CA ASP A 258 -17.30 7.16 15.77
C ASP A 258 -16.30 7.78 14.80
N SER A 259 -16.69 7.88 13.53
CA SER A 259 -15.83 8.40 12.47
C SER A 259 -15.33 9.82 12.74
N ILE A 260 -16.13 10.66 13.40
CA ILE A 260 -15.77 12.05 13.71
C ILE A 260 -14.73 12.08 14.83
N ALA A 261 -14.97 11.32 15.90
CA ALA A 261 -14.03 11.23 17.01
C ALA A 261 -12.68 10.64 16.56
N ILE A 262 -12.71 9.59 15.73
CA ILE A 262 -11.51 8.97 15.16
C ILE A 262 -10.78 9.96 14.26
N SER A 263 -11.46 10.62 13.32
CA SER A 263 -10.82 11.63 12.44
C SER A 263 -10.17 12.77 13.22
N LYS A 264 -10.83 13.30 14.26
CA LYS A 264 -10.24 14.35 15.13
C LYS A 264 -9.00 13.82 15.87
N ALA A 265 -9.07 12.60 16.41
CA ALA A 265 -7.94 11.98 17.11
C ALA A 265 -6.73 11.76 16.18
N LEU A 266 -6.96 11.27 14.96
CA LEU A 266 -5.91 11.02 13.97
C LEU A 266 -5.29 12.32 13.43
N LEU A 267 -6.11 13.34 13.16
CA LEU A 267 -5.60 14.67 12.80
C LEU A 267 -4.67 15.20 13.89
N LYS A 268 -5.08 15.09 15.16
CA LYS A 268 -4.26 15.52 16.30
C LYS A 268 -2.99 14.69 16.45
N LYS A 269 -3.08 13.37 16.29
CA LYS A 269 -1.94 12.44 16.43
C LYS A 269 -0.81 12.73 15.45
N TYR A 270 -1.15 13.15 14.23
CA TYR A 270 -0.18 13.21 13.13
C TYR A 270 0.16 14.62 12.64
N PHE A 271 -0.65 15.64 12.95
CA PHE A 271 -0.51 16.99 12.38
C PHE A 271 -0.68 18.13 13.39
N SER A 272 -0.58 17.85 14.69
CA SER A 272 -0.52 18.86 15.77
C SER A 272 0.90 19.02 16.33
#